data_AF-A0A2E7HMZ8-F1
#
_entry.id   AF-A0A2E7HMZ8-F1
#
_cell.length_a   1.000
_cell.length_b   1.000
_cell.length_c   1.000
_cell.angle_alpha   90.00
_cell.angle_beta   90.00
_cell.angle_gamma   90.00
#
_symmetry.space_group_name_H-M   'P 1'
#
loop_
_entity.id
_entity.type
_entity.pdbx_description
1 polymer ?
#
loop_
_entity_poly.entity_id
_entity_poly.type
_entity_poly.pdbx_seq_one_letter_code
_entity_poly.pdbx_strand_id
1 'polypeptide(L)'
;GRGNDLQKLDLFLAGAAQVVGPQAIAEFVNVSQYFQRRATALGIKTAGLVKDDEQIQAEKQQAQQMAMLAQVAPQGVKALGDQALEQQRQQGVEEPTE
;
A
#
# COMPACT_ATOMS: atom_id res chain seq x y z
N GLY A 1 -24.24 17.30 20.82
CA GLY A 1 -25.19 16.20 21.10
C GLY A 1 -24.78 15.07 20.20
N ARG A 2 -24.44 13.90 20.77
CA ARG A 2 -23.57 12.91 20.10
C ARG A 2 -23.94 12.55 18.65
N GLY A 3 -25.24 12.45 18.32
CA GLY A 3 -25.70 12.23 16.95
C GLY A 3 -25.48 13.41 15.99
N ASN A 4 -25.67 14.64 16.46
CA ASN A 4 -25.38 15.87 15.69
C ASN A 4 -23.87 16.00 15.43
N ASP A 5 -23.05 15.62 16.41
CA ASP A 5 -21.58 15.70 16.28
C ASP A 5 -21.05 14.67 15.26
N LEU A 6 -21.64 13.47 15.21
CA LEU A 6 -21.38 12.46 14.18
C LEU A 6 -21.80 12.94 12.78
N GLN A 7 -23.02 13.45 12.64
CA GLN A 7 -23.52 13.94 11.35
C GLN A 7 -22.63 15.04 10.78
N LYS A 8 -22.15 15.97 11.62
CA LYS A 8 -21.21 17.02 11.22
C LYS A 8 -19.87 16.45 10.77
N LEU A 9 -19.34 15.44 11.46
CA LEU A 9 -18.07 14.80 11.10
C LEU A 9 -18.17 14.10 9.75
N ASP A 10 -19.26 13.35 9.51
CA ASP A 10 -19.50 12.68 8.25
C ASP A 10 -19.69 13.68 7.10
N LEU A 11 -20.46 14.76 7.34
CA LEU A 11 -20.64 15.83 6.36
C LEU A 11 -19.32 16.55 6.04
N PHE A 12 -18.48 16.80 7.04
CA PHE A 12 -17.17 17.42 6.86
C PHE A 12 -16.27 16.58 5.95
N LEU A 13 -16.14 15.27 6.21
CA LEU A 13 -15.30 14.40 5.38
C LEU A 13 -15.87 14.22 3.97
N ALA A 14 -17.19 14.07 3.83
CA ALA A 14 -17.83 13.99 2.52
C ALA A 14 -17.63 15.27 1.70
N GLY A 15 -17.81 16.44 2.31
CA GLY A 15 -17.57 17.73 1.67
C GLY A 15 -16.10 17.95 1.32
N ALA A 16 -15.18 17.60 2.22
CA ALA A 16 -13.75 17.71 1.95
C ALA A 16 -13.34 16.81 0.77
N ALA A 17 -13.84 15.57 0.69
CA ALA A 17 -13.57 14.67 -0.44
C ALA A 17 -14.05 15.24 -1.79
N GLN A 18 -15.12 16.03 -1.82
CA GLN A 18 -15.61 16.70 -3.04
C GLN A 18 -14.69 17.86 -3.46
N VAL A 19 -14.09 18.58 -2.50
CA VAL A 19 -13.28 19.77 -2.77
C VAL A 19 -11.84 19.41 -3.14
N VAL A 20 -11.20 18.53 -2.35
CA VAL A 20 -9.77 18.20 -2.50
C VAL A 20 -9.51 16.84 -3.14
N GLY A 21 -10.56 16.05 -3.36
CA GLY A 21 -10.47 14.70 -3.91
C GLY A 21 -10.09 13.64 -2.85
N PRO A 22 -10.33 12.35 -3.16
CA PRO A 22 -10.12 11.26 -2.20
C PRO A 22 -8.64 11.02 -1.86
N GLN A 23 -7.70 11.34 -2.77
CA GLN A 23 -6.27 11.16 -2.54
C GLN A 23 -5.76 12.09 -1.43
N ALA A 24 -6.14 13.37 -1.46
CA ALA A 24 -5.74 14.32 -0.42
C ALA A 24 -6.33 13.92 0.96
N ILE A 25 -7.55 13.40 0.99
CA ILE A 25 -8.15 12.88 2.23
C ILE A 25 -7.30 11.76 2.82
N ALA A 26 -6.85 10.81 2.00
CA ALA A 26 -6.01 9.70 2.47
C ALA A 26 -4.66 10.16 3.05
N GLU A 27 -4.15 11.31 2.61
CA GLU A 27 -2.87 11.87 3.06
C GLU A 27 -2.99 12.67 4.37
N PHE A 28 -4.08 13.44 4.53
CA PHE A 28 -4.23 14.37 5.65
C PHE A 28 -5.16 13.90 6.76
N VAL A 29 -6.02 12.91 6.51
CA VAL A 29 -6.97 12.41 7.51
C VAL A 29 -6.40 11.20 8.24
N ASN A 30 -6.33 11.30 9.57
CA ASN A 30 -6.13 10.14 10.41
C ASN A 30 -7.43 9.31 10.45
N VAL A 31 -7.48 8.29 9.61
CA VAL A 31 -8.64 7.40 9.45
C VAL A 31 -8.95 6.61 10.74
N SER A 32 -7.93 6.22 11.51
CA SER A 32 -8.12 5.52 12.79
C SER A 32 -8.90 6.37 13.80
N GLN A 33 -8.56 7.67 13.89
CA GLN A 33 -9.26 8.62 14.76
C GLN A 33 -10.71 8.84 14.33
N TYR A 34 -10.99 8.89 13.03
CA TYR A 34 -12.36 8.98 12.52
C TYR A 34 -13.18 7.76 12.95
N PHE A 35 -12.67 6.55 12.75
CA PHE A 35 -13.39 5.33 13.13
C PHE A 35 -13.63 5.23 14.63
N GLN A 36 -12.66 5.62 15.48
CA GLN A 36 -12.84 5.64 16.93
C GLN A 36 -13.96 6.59 17.37
N ARG A 37 -14.00 7.81 16.82
CA ARG A 37 -15.04 8.80 17.12
C ARG A 37 -16.41 8.33 16.65
N ARG A 38 -16.49 7.78 15.44
CA ARG A 38 -17.72 7.27 14.86
C ARG A 38 -18.25 6.07 15.64
N ALA A 39 -17.40 5.13 16.01
CA ALA A 39 -17.79 3.98 16.83
C ALA A 39 -18.28 4.41 18.23
N THR A 40 -17.61 5.37 18.86
CA THR A 40 -18.03 5.94 20.16
C THR A 40 -19.40 6.60 20.05
N ALA A 41 -19.65 7.37 18.99
CA ALA A 41 -20.96 8.00 18.76
C ALA A 41 -22.08 6.98 18.51
N LEU A 42 -21.76 5.86 17.87
CA LEU A 42 -22.69 4.78 17.54
C LEU A 42 -22.80 3.70 18.65
N GLY A 43 -21.96 3.73 19.68
CA GLY A 43 -21.92 2.70 20.72
C GLY A 43 -21.37 1.35 20.26
N ILE A 44 -20.49 1.35 19.26
CA ILE A 44 -19.89 0.14 18.66
C ILE A 44 -18.54 -0.14 19.32
N LYS A 45 -18.29 -1.41 19.68
CA LYS A 45 -16.95 -1.87 20.09
C LYS A 45 -16.12 -2.14 18.83
N THR A 46 -14.95 -1.51 18.72
CA THR A 46 -14.08 -1.62 17.53
C THR A 46 -13.03 -2.72 17.61
N ALA A 47 -12.88 -3.38 18.77
CA ALA A 47 -11.93 -4.47 18.94
C ALA A 47 -12.17 -5.57 17.90
N GLY A 48 -11.14 -5.87 17.09
CA GLY A 48 -11.22 -6.83 15.99
C GLY A 48 -11.94 -6.35 14.72
N LEU A 49 -12.48 -5.12 14.70
CA LEU A 49 -13.13 -4.52 13.53
C LEU A 49 -12.30 -3.43 12.87
N VAL A 50 -11.54 -2.68 13.67
CA VAL A 50 -10.62 -1.63 13.22
C VAL A 50 -9.22 -2.07 13.59
N LYS A 51 -8.32 -2.06 12.61
CA LYS A 51 -6.90 -2.38 12.81
C LYS A 51 -6.30 -1.42 13.84
N ASP A 52 -5.47 -1.95 14.73
CA ASP A 52 -4.67 -1.12 15.60
C ASP A 52 -3.44 -0.56 14.86
N ASP A 53 -2.74 0.37 15.51
CA ASP A 53 -1.60 1.05 14.90
C ASP A 53 -0.44 0.09 14.63
N GLU A 54 -0.25 -0.94 15.48
CA GLU A 54 0.79 -1.96 15.26
C GLU A 54 0.49 -2.81 14.01
N GLN A 55 -0.75 -3.24 13.84
CA GLN A 55 -1.17 -3.99 12.66
C GLN A 55 -1.06 -3.13 11.40
N ILE A 56 -1.45 -1.86 11.45
CA ILE A 56 -1.29 -0.93 10.31
C ILE A 56 0.19 -0.76 9.96
N GLN A 57 1.07 -0.59 10.95
CA GLN A 57 2.50 -0.45 10.69
C GLN A 57 3.13 -1.74 10.14
N ALA A 58 2.74 -2.90 10.68
CA ALA A 58 3.20 -4.19 10.18
C ALA A 58 2.78 -4.40 8.72
N GLU A 59 1.52 -4.13 8.38
CA GLU A 59 1.03 -4.21 7.00
C GLU A 59 1.71 -3.20 6.08
N LYS A 60 2.00 -1.99 6.58
CA LYS A 60 2.72 -0.97 5.82
C LYS A 60 4.16 -1.40 5.53
N GLN A 61 4.85 -1.99 6.51
CA GLN A 61 6.19 -2.54 6.33
C GLN A 61 6.19 -3.71 5.33
N GLN A 62 5.21 -4.61 5.44
CA GLN A 62 5.07 -5.72 4.51
C GLN A 62 4.77 -5.24 3.09
N ALA A 63 3.87 -4.26 2.94
CA ALA A 63 3.58 -3.64 1.64
C ALA A 63 4.81 -2.96 1.06
N GLN A 64 5.62 -2.29 1.87
CA GLN A 64 6.87 -1.67 1.44
C GLN A 64 7.89 -2.71 0.99
N GLN A 65 8.01 -3.83 1.70
CA GLN A 65 8.89 -4.93 1.31
C GLN A 65 8.45 -5.58 0.00
N MET A 66 7.15 -5.80 -0.19
CA MET A 66 6.61 -6.31 -1.46
C MET A 66 6.80 -5.33 -2.61
N ALA A 67 6.64 -4.03 -2.36
CA ALA A 67 6.88 -3.00 -3.37
C ALA A 67 8.35 -2.98 -3.82
N MET A 68 9.31 -3.11 -2.88
CA MET A 68 10.73 -3.23 -3.23
C MET A 68 11.01 -4.49 -4.04
N LEU A 69 10.47 -5.64 -3.63
CA LEU A 69 10.68 -6.89 -4.35
C LEU A 69 10.10 -6.82 -5.78
N ALA A 70 8.91 -6.23 -5.94
CA ALA A 70 8.29 -6.02 -7.24
C ALA A 70 9.14 -5.12 -8.16
N GLN A 71 9.87 -4.15 -7.60
CA GLN A 71 10.76 -3.27 -8.35
C GLN A 71 12.07 -3.96 -8.77
N VAL A 72 12.61 -4.84 -7.93
CA VAL A 72 13.91 -5.52 -8.15
C VAL A 72 13.76 -6.81 -8.99
N ALA A 73 12.62 -7.50 -8.88
CA ALA A 73 12.34 -8.73 -9.64
C ALA A 73 12.63 -8.63 -11.15
N PRO A 74 12.15 -7.59 -11.89
CA PRO A 74 12.45 -7.47 -13.32
C PRO A 74 13.92 -7.19 -13.62
N GLN A 75 14.69 -6.59 -12.69
CA GLN A 75 16.13 -6.38 -12.87
C GLN A 75 16.92 -7.67 -12.67
N GLY A 76 16.53 -8.49 -11.68
CA GLY A 76 17.16 -9.80 -11.43
C GLY A 76 16.96 -10.77 -12.60
N VAL A 77 15.75 -10.81 -13.18
CA VAL A 77 15.46 -11.66 -14.36
C VAL A 77 16.24 -11.21 -15.59
N LYS A 78 16.38 -9.89 -15.80
CA LYS A 78 17.21 -9.35 -16.90
C LYS A 78 18.68 -9.72 -16.73
N ALA A 79 19.26 -9.51 -15.54
CA ALA A 79 20.66 -9.83 -15.28
C ALA A 79 20.97 -11.33 -15.50
N LEU A 80 20.06 -12.23 -15.07
CA LEU A 80 20.18 -13.66 -15.31
C LEU A 80 20.06 -14.01 -16.80
N GLY A 81 19.16 -13.35 -17.53
CA GLY A 81 18.99 -13.55 -18.96
C GLY A 81 20.20 -13.08 -19.78
N ASP A 82 20.76 -11.92 -19.44
CA ASP A 82 21.95 -11.37 -20.09
C ASP A 82 23.17 -12.29 -19.88
N GLN A 83 23.37 -12.78 -18.65
CA GLN A 83 24.48 -13.69 -18.33
C GLN A 83 24.34 -15.06 -19.01
N ALA A 84 23.12 -15.60 -19.11
CA ALA A 84 22.85 -16.84 -19.83
C ALA A 84 23.12 -16.68 -21.34
N LEU A 85 22.72 -15.55 -21.93
CA LEU A 85 22.98 -15.24 -23.34
C LEU A 85 24.48 -15.09 -23.62
N GLU A 86 25.25 -14.47 -22.71
CA GLU A 86 26.70 -14.38 -22.81
C GLU A 86 27.39 -15.75 -22.71
N GLN A 87 26.95 -16.63 -21.80
CA GLN A 87 27.47 -18.00 -21.73
C GLN A 87 27.18 -18.79 -23.01
N GLN A 88 25.99 -18.60 -23.58
CA GLN A 88 25.62 -19.27 -24.83
C GLN A 88 26.43 -18.73 -26.02
N ARG A 89 26.74 -17.43 -26.06
CA ARG A 89 27.65 -16.85 -27.05
C ARG A 89 29.09 -17.34 -26.89
N GLN A 90 29.55 -17.62 -25.67
CA GLN A 90 30.89 -18.17 -25.45
C GLN A 90 30.99 -19.65 -25.83
N GLN A 91 29.91 -20.42 -25.66
CA GLN A 91 29.87 -21.84 -26.04
C GLN A 91 29.55 -22.10 -27.52
N GLY A 92 29.07 -21.08 -28.25
CA GLY A 92 28.74 -21.17 -29.68
C GLY A 92 29.83 -20.70 -30.66
N VAL A 93 31.06 -20.43 -30.19
CA VAL A 93 32.18 -19.93 -31.04
C VAL A 93 33.23 -21.01 -31.33
N GLU A 94 33.01 -22.26 -30.94
CA GLU A 94 33.79 -23.39 -31.43
C GLU A 94 33.05 -24.10 -32.58
N GLU A 95 32.99 -23.45 -33.75
CA GLU A 95 32.88 -24.18 -35.01
C GLU A 95 34.30 -24.44 -35.53
N PRO A 96 34.76 -25.71 -35.60
CA PRO A 96 36.06 -26.04 -36.16
C PRO A 96 36.04 -25.80 -37.67
N THR A 97 36.95 -24.93 -38.10
CA THR A 97 37.39 -24.84 -39.49
C THR A 97 37.99 -26.17 -39.94
N GLU A 98 37.35 -26.83 -40.90
CA GLU A 98 37.98 -27.63 -41.95
C GLU A 98 37.21 -27.49 -43.27
#